data_AF-A0A970SCG4-F1
#
_entry.id   AF-A0A970SCG4-F1
#
_cell.length_a   1.000
_cell.length_b   1.000
_cell.length_c   1.000
_cell.angle_alpha   90.00
_cell.angle_beta   90.00
_cell.angle_gamma   90.00
#
_symmetry.space_group_name_H-M   'P 1'
#
loop_
_entity.id
_entity.type
_entity.pdbx_description
1 polymer ?
#
loop_
_entity_poly.entity_id
_entity_poly.type
_entity_poly.pdbx_seq_one_letter_code
_entity_poly.pdbx_strand_id
1 'polypeptide(L)'
;MYTLPRRKVKDSLDLLGQSLREVFQSDSLDLHPHLSDAHPSLWNNKQVDTQWLFFSRSEAARQEITEIIDKERTLAATLADPTPLYRQIFIGVALDQHRLSVGIWLHFEAWVDRKNLLALLQDATKVDALSRLVKDALPAAHCLGLRGHSELPASQATPEQLATLTADFTAQQGWLFAGRHYDRDAATSAGPALLQQICDDARALLPVYRFIAWSPTNDAISIDRIVAQIHEDREAQQRELTEEQHERERKRAEEEAEKKRNREAVEQRVRDDEAWRQRERAIRRAQAIARAEEEAKRSAESDANAETAAAPADAAAPPAEVDGNLLPANFSEVAAEAPLPDAPPPRRARPDASPAPKHPSDRRDDRRDDRRDDRRDDRRDTRPRRESSPRRDRDRSPKREHVPKPAPAAPKKRVEVSEERRENIQVSDRIEVLNGFLKGRVGVVQSIDERGDLRVNFGALSARVPREDARGLGPQ
;
A
#
# COMPACT_ATOMS: atom_id res chain seq x y z
N MET A 1 -9.01 -17.88 -18.93
CA MET A 1 -9.08 -19.01 -19.90
C MET A 1 -7.88 -18.88 -20.84
N TYR A 2 -7.18 -19.99 -21.14
CA TYR A 2 -5.96 -19.97 -21.94
C TYR A 2 -6.30 -20.28 -23.42
N THR A 3 -5.93 -19.40 -24.36
CA THR A 3 -6.15 -19.66 -25.79
C THR A 3 -4.97 -20.42 -26.39
N LEU A 4 -5.24 -21.50 -27.14
CA LEU A 4 -4.20 -22.33 -27.77
C LEU A 4 -3.16 -21.54 -28.59
N PRO A 5 -3.52 -20.49 -29.36
CA PRO A 5 -2.53 -19.64 -30.06
C PRO A 5 -1.49 -19.00 -29.14
N ARG A 6 -1.91 -18.39 -28.02
CA ARG A 6 -0.98 -17.77 -27.04
C ARG A 6 -0.01 -18.78 -26.42
N ARG A 7 -0.38 -20.08 -26.41
CA ARG A 7 0.48 -21.15 -25.90
C ARG A 7 1.59 -21.44 -26.88
N LYS A 8 1.24 -21.64 -28.14
CA LYS A 8 2.22 -21.82 -29.23
C LYS A 8 3.19 -20.65 -29.30
N VAL A 9 2.72 -19.41 -29.14
CA VAL A 9 3.58 -18.22 -29.05
C VAL A 9 4.54 -18.33 -27.85
N LYS A 10 4.05 -18.66 -26.65
CA LYS A 10 4.91 -18.81 -25.46
C LYS A 10 5.94 -19.93 -25.63
N ASP A 11 5.54 -21.07 -26.20
CA ASP A 11 6.42 -22.21 -26.47
C ASP A 11 7.49 -21.85 -27.53
N SER A 12 7.14 -21.07 -28.56
CA SER A 12 8.09 -20.54 -29.56
C SER A 12 9.04 -19.48 -28.98
N LEU A 13 8.55 -18.60 -28.11
CA LEU A 13 9.38 -17.62 -27.40
C LEU A 13 10.34 -18.30 -26.42
N ASP A 14 9.97 -19.41 -25.79
CA ASP A 14 10.87 -20.18 -24.93
C ASP A 14 12.05 -20.78 -25.72
N LEU A 15 11.76 -21.37 -26.90
CA LEU A 15 12.79 -21.88 -27.81
C LEU A 15 13.72 -20.76 -28.33
N LEU A 16 13.16 -19.61 -28.72
CA LEU A 16 13.93 -18.42 -29.08
C LEU A 16 14.80 -17.93 -27.91
N GLY A 17 14.28 -18.04 -26.68
CA GLY A 17 15.00 -17.74 -25.44
C GLY A 17 16.25 -18.58 -25.24
N GLN A 18 16.25 -19.83 -25.70
CA GLN A 18 17.42 -20.72 -25.62
C GLN A 18 18.52 -20.23 -26.58
N SER A 19 18.19 -19.94 -27.85
CA SER A 19 19.15 -19.41 -28.83
C SER A 19 19.70 -18.04 -28.45
N LEU A 20 18.86 -17.12 -27.96
CA LEU A 20 19.32 -15.80 -27.52
C LEU A 20 20.21 -15.88 -26.26
N ARG A 21 19.97 -16.84 -25.36
CA ARG A 21 20.86 -17.08 -24.22
C ARG A 21 22.27 -17.47 -24.66
N GLU A 22 22.40 -18.31 -25.68
CA GLU A 22 23.71 -18.69 -26.23
C GLU A 22 24.46 -17.47 -26.82
N VAL A 23 23.75 -16.56 -27.50
CA VAL A 23 24.31 -15.29 -27.96
C VAL A 23 24.86 -14.48 -26.79
N PHE A 24 24.06 -14.22 -25.75
CA PHE A 24 24.48 -13.40 -24.61
C PHE A 24 25.63 -14.04 -23.82
N GLN A 25 25.63 -15.36 -23.66
CA GLN A 25 26.73 -16.09 -23.03
C GLN A 25 28.03 -16.05 -23.85
N SER A 26 27.94 -16.12 -25.18
CA SER A 26 29.12 -15.98 -26.06
C SER A 26 29.79 -14.60 -25.94
N ASP A 27 28.99 -13.58 -25.64
CA ASP A 27 29.42 -12.21 -25.37
C ASP A 27 29.80 -11.96 -23.89
N SER A 28 29.81 -12.98 -23.02
CA SER A 28 30.06 -12.84 -21.57
C SER A 28 29.05 -11.94 -20.83
N LEU A 29 27.78 -11.96 -21.24
CA LEU A 29 26.66 -11.31 -20.55
C LEU A 29 25.74 -12.36 -19.92
N ASP A 30 25.79 -12.49 -18.59
CA ASP A 30 24.94 -13.43 -17.86
C ASP A 30 23.53 -12.86 -17.66
N LEU A 31 22.67 -13.11 -18.64
CA LEU A 31 21.27 -12.70 -18.65
C LEU A 31 20.33 -13.90 -18.57
N HIS A 32 19.30 -13.78 -17.74
CA HIS A 32 18.33 -14.84 -17.49
C HIS A 32 17.04 -14.60 -18.30
N PRO A 33 16.58 -15.58 -19.11
CA PRO A 33 15.33 -15.47 -19.85
C PRO A 33 14.11 -15.56 -18.92
N HIS A 34 13.13 -14.74 -19.22
CA HIS A 34 11.81 -14.72 -18.61
C HIS A 34 10.73 -14.56 -19.69
N LEU A 35 9.55 -15.12 -19.43
CA LEU A 35 8.41 -15.07 -20.35
C LEU A 35 7.22 -14.44 -19.63
N SER A 36 6.51 -13.52 -20.30
CA SER A 36 5.31 -12.90 -19.72
C SER A 36 4.17 -13.91 -19.48
N ASP A 37 3.18 -13.46 -18.71
CA ASP A 37 1.90 -14.15 -18.57
C ASP A 37 1.16 -14.20 -19.92
N ALA A 38 0.95 -15.41 -20.43
CA ALA A 38 0.15 -15.66 -21.63
C ALA A 38 -1.37 -15.72 -21.35
N HIS A 39 -1.78 -15.38 -20.13
CA HIS A 39 -3.18 -15.35 -19.68
C HIS A 39 -3.49 -14.00 -19.01
N PRO A 40 -4.71 -13.47 -19.16
CA PRO A 40 -5.23 -12.40 -18.31
C PRO A 40 -5.04 -12.71 -16.83
N SER A 41 -4.21 -11.91 -16.17
CA SER A 41 -3.91 -11.94 -14.73
C SER A 41 -4.08 -10.54 -14.14
N LEU A 42 -3.95 -10.37 -12.82
CA LEU A 42 -3.98 -9.02 -12.22
C LEU A 42 -2.77 -8.18 -12.66
N TRP A 43 -1.64 -8.84 -12.98
CA TRP A 43 -0.37 -8.20 -13.32
C TRP A 43 -0.31 -7.62 -14.74
N ASN A 44 -1.24 -8.00 -15.62
CA ASN A 44 -1.38 -7.44 -16.96
C ASN A 44 -2.75 -6.76 -17.18
N ASN A 45 -3.34 -6.23 -16.11
CA ASN A 45 -4.66 -5.57 -16.13
C ASN A 45 -5.77 -6.42 -16.78
N LYS A 46 -5.66 -7.75 -16.66
CA LYS A 46 -6.54 -8.76 -17.27
C LYS A 46 -6.54 -8.72 -18.81
N GLN A 47 -5.45 -8.27 -19.44
CA GLN A 47 -5.30 -8.20 -20.88
C GLN A 47 -3.94 -8.79 -21.32
N VAL A 48 -3.87 -9.29 -22.56
CA VAL A 48 -2.62 -9.77 -23.17
C VAL A 48 -2.63 -9.27 -24.62
N ASP A 49 -2.11 -8.06 -24.78
CA ASP A 49 -1.87 -7.34 -26.03
C ASP A 49 -0.51 -7.75 -26.65
N THR A 50 0.51 -7.88 -25.80
CA THR A 50 1.89 -8.19 -26.17
C THR A 50 2.38 -9.41 -25.37
N GLN A 51 2.99 -10.39 -26.04
CA GLN A 51 3.73 -11.48 -25.38
C GLN A 51 5.23 -11.18 -25.42
N TRP A 52 5.89 -11.36 -24.28
CA TRP A 52 7.30 -10.98 -24.10
C TRP A 52 8.17 -12.19 -23.79
N LEU A 53 9.33 -12.23 -24.44
CA LEU A 53 10.54 -12.87 -23.98
C LEU A 53 11.49 -11.75 -23.56
N PHE A 54 11.94 -11.75 -22.31
CA PHE A 54 12.82 -10.70 -21.81
C PHE A 54 13.97 -11.28 -20.99
N PHE A 55 15.10 -10.61 -21.05
CA PHE A 55 16.35 -11.02 -20.44
C PHE A 55 16.78 -9.96 -19.44
N SER A 56 16.63 -10.30 -18.16
CA SER A 56 17.15 -9.47 -17.08
C SER A 56 18.52 -9.96 -16.62
N ARG A 57 19.20 -9.15 -15.81
CA ARG A 57 20.47 -9.47 -15.15
C ARG A 57 20.41 -10.79 -14.36
N SER A 58 21.59 -11.32 -14.03
CA SER A 58 21.76 -12.46 -13.12
C SER A 58 21.01 -12.28 -11.79
N GLU A 59 20.67 -13.37 -11.13
CA GLU A 59 19.91 -13.31 -9.88
C GLU A 59 20.62 -12.50 -8.79
N ALA A 60 21.94 -12.61 -8.67
CA ALA A 60 22.74 -11.81 -7.74
C ALA A 60 22.66 -10.30 -8.05
N ALA A 61 22.88 -9.89 -9.30
CA ALA A 61 22.81 -8.48 -9.70
C ALA A 61 21.38 -7.92 -9.60
N ARG A 62 20.34 -8.75 -9.75
CA ARG A 62 18.95 -8.35 -9.46
C ARG A 62 18.68 -8.19 -7.97
N GLN A 63 19.27 -9.02 -7.11
CA GLN A 63 19.14 -8.89 -5.65
C GLN A 63 19.81 -7.59 -5.19
N GLU A 64 21.04 -7.32 -5.61
CA GLU A 64 21.77 -6.06 -5.38
C GLU A 64 20.93 -4.82 -5.76
N ILE A 65 20.43 -4.79 -7.00
CA ILE A 65 19.56 -3.69 -7.48
C ILE A 65 18.23 -3.64 -6.71
N THR A 66 17.66 -4.78 -6.30
CA THR A 66 16.42 -4.81 -5.52
C THR A 66 16.63 -4.23 -4.12
N GLU A 67 17.74 -4.54 -3.45
CA GLU A 67 18.10 -3.92 -2.17
C GLU A 67 18.26 -2.41 -2.29
N ILE A 68 18.82 -1.91 -3.40
CA ILE A 68 18.90 -0.47 -3.68
C ILE A 68 17.50 0.12 -3.93
N ILE A 69 16.66 -0.53 -4.73
CA ILE A 69 15.29 -0.06 -5.06
C ILE A 69 14.40 -0.02 -3.82
N ASP A 70 14.41 -1.06 -2.99
CA ASP A 70 13.59 -1.16 -1.78
C ASP A 70 14.09 -0.22 -0.66
N LYS A 71 15.32 0.30 -0.76
CA LYS A 71 15.76 1.44 0.07
C LYS A 71 15.11 2.76 -0.33
N GLU A 72 14.75 3.01 -1.60
CA GLU A 72 14.05 4.25 -1.99
C GLU A 72 12.51 4.13 -1.95
N ARG A 73 11.94 2.95 -2.27
CA ARG A 73 10.47 2.75 -2.33
C ARG A 73 9.83 2.45 -0.97
N THR A 74 8.54 2.71 -0.85
CA THR A 74 7.71 2.23 0.27
C THR A 74 7.24 0.79 -0.01
N LEU A 75 7.01 0.00 1.05
CA LEU A 75 6.49 -1.38 0.93
C LEU A 75 5.21 -1.48 0.08
N ALA A 76 4.34 -0.46 0.15
CA ALA A 76 3.12 -0.40 -0.65
C ALA A 76 3.41 -0.28 -2.16
N ALA A 77 4.42 0.50 -2.56
CA ALA A 77 4.85 0.61 -3.95
C ALA A 77 5.53 -0.68 -4.44
N THR A 78 6.37 -1.31 -3.61
CA THR A 78 7.01 -2.60 -3.93
C THR A 78 5.99 -3.73 -4.11
N LEU A 79 4.85 -3.70 -3.40
CA LEU A 79 3.76 -4.68 -3.55
C LEU A 79 2.84 -4.44 -4.76
N ALA A 80 2.75 -3.20 -5.26
CA ALA A 80 1.84 -2.84 -6.35
C ALA A 80 2.30 -3.36 -7.72
N ASP A 81 3.63 -3.44 -7.93
CA ASP A 81 4.21 -3.85 -9.21
C ASP A 81 5.31 -4.91 -9.03
N PRO A 82 4.98 -6.20 -9.21
CA PRO A 82 5.94 -7.30 -9.04
C PRO A 82 6.74 -7.59 -10.30
N THR A 83 6.42 -6.98 -11.44
CA THR A 83 6.92 -7.47 -12.73
C THR A 83 8.31 -6.91 -12.99
N PRO A 84 9.36 -7.74 -13.15
CA PRO A 84 10.73 -7.23 -13.27
C PRO A 84 10.95 -6.26 -14.43
N LEU A 85 10.09 -6.32 -15.46
CA LEU A 85 10.06 -5.41 -16.62
C LEU A 85 10.08 -3.91 -16.25
N TYR A 86 9.41 -3.54 -15.16
CA TYR A 86 9.22 -2.14 -14.77
C TYR A 86 10.32 -1.60 -13.85
N ARG A 87 11.13 -2.50 -13.26
CA ARG A 87 12.12 -2.18 -12.21
C ARG A 87 13.53 -1.99 -12.74
N GLN A 88 13.82 -2.49 -13.93
CA GLN A 88 15.15 -2.49 -14.53
C GLN A 88 15.07 -2.47 -16.06
N ILE A 89 16.15 -2.05 -16.71
CA ILE A 89 16.36 -2.26 -18.14
C ILE A 89 16.45 -3.76 -18.48
N PHE A 90 15.96 -4.14 -19.65
CA PHE A 90 16.11 -5.49 -20.18
C PHE A 90 16.30 -5.47 -21.71
N ILE A 91 16.91 -6.53 -22.24
CA ILE A 91 16.92 -6.84 -23.68
C ILE A 91 15.93 -7.99 -23.95
N GLY A 92 15.37 -8.10 -25.15
CA GLY A 92 14.44 -9.19 -25.44
C GLY A 92 13.69 -9.10 -26.77
N VAL A 93 12.55 -9.79 -26.81
CA VAL A 93 11.64 -9.87 -27.95
C VAL A 93 10.20 -9.66 -27.48
N ALA A 94 9.51 -8.73 -28.11
CA ALA A 94 8.09 -8.44 -27.90
C ALA A 94 7.30 -8.81 -29.16
N LEU A 95 6.20 -9.56 -29.00
CA LEU A 95 5.30 -9.91 -30.10
C LEU A 95 3.89 -9.42 -29.80
N ASP A 96 3.39 -8.50 -30.62
CA ASP A 96 2.00 -8.03 -30.62
C ASP A 96 1.25 -8.56 -31.86
N GLN A 97 0.05 -8.04 -32.14
CA GLN A 97 -0.78 -8.49 -33.27
C GLN A 97 -0.22 -8.07 -34.66
N HIS A 98 0.64 -7.05 -34.70
CA HIS A 98 1.08 -6.38 -35.92
C HIS A 98 2.59 -6.55 -36.19
N ARG A 99 3.41 -6.59 -35.13
CA ARG A 99 4.87 -6.63 -35.23
C ARG A 99 5.54 -7.55 -34.21
N LEU A 100 6.68 -8.09 -34.62
CA LEU A 100 7.71 -8.62 -33.74
C LEU A 100 8.75 -7.53 -33.52
N SER A 101 9.21 -7.33 -32.29
CA SER A 101 10.21 -6.32 -31.96
C SER A 101 11.37 -6.97 -31.21
N VAL A 102 12.60 -6.70 -31.61
CA VAL A 102 13.82 -7.09 -30.89
C VAL A 102 14.47 -5.83 -30.36
N GLY A 103 14.81 -5.75 -29.08
CA GLY A 103 15.32 -4.49 -28.54
C GLY A 103 15.72 -4.52 -27.08
N ILE A 104 16.14 -3.35 -26.64
CA ILE A 104 16.32 -2.94 -25.25
C ILE A 104 15.12 -2.08 -24.87
N TRP A 105 14.56 -2.32 -23.69
CA TRP A 105 13.50 -1.50 -23.12
C TRP A 105 13.90 -1.01 -21.73
N LEU A 106 13.64 0.28 -21.49
CA LEU A 106 13.80 0.93 -20.20
C LEU A 106 12.48 1.61 -19.84
N HIS A 107 11.80 1.12 -18.81
CA HIS A 107 10.62 1.78 -18.27
C HIS A 107 11.01 3.03 -17.46
N PHE A 108 10.15 4.04 -17.41
CA PHE A 108 10.39 5.20 -16.56
C PHE A 108 10.50 4.86 -15.06
N GLU A 109 9.80 3.83 -14.55
CA GLU A 109 9.94 3.39 -13.16
C GLU A 109 11.19 2.56 -12.85
N ALA A 110 11.99 2.20 -13.86
CA ALA A 110 13.27 1.52 -13.68
C ALA A 110 14.33 2.51 -13.18
N TRP A 111 14.10 3.06 -11.99
CA TRP A 111 14.65 4.35 -11.59
C TRP A 111 16.17 4.35 -11.52
N VAL A 112 16.79 3.23 -11.14
CA VAL A 112 18.24 3.05 -11.08
C VAL A 112 18.84 3.25 -12.47
N ASP A 113 18.39 2.44 -13.43
CA ASP A 113 18.83 2.50 -14.83
C ASP A 113 18.48 3.83 -15.50
N ARG A 114 17.29 4.39 -15.19
CA ARG A 114 16.87 5.72 -15.67
C ARG A 114 17.78 6.82 -15.11
N LYS A 115 17.97 6.92 -13.79
CA LYS A 115 18.82 7.96 -13.19
C LYS A 115 20.26 7.80 -13.72
N ASN A 116 20.75 6.57 -13.89
CA ASN A 116 22.06 6.30 -14.48
C ASN A 116 22.18 6.83 -15.91
N LEU A 117 21.22 6.51 -16.79
CA LEU A 117 21.16 7.06 -18.15
C LEU A 117 21.10 8.59 -18.15
N LEU A 118 20.23 9.19 -17.32
CA LEU A 118 20.10 10.65 -17.23
C LEU A 118 21.40 11.32 -16.76
N ALA A 119 22.13 10.72 -15.82
CA ALA A 119 23.42 11.22 -15.35
C ALA A 119 24.52 11.05 -16.42
N LEU A 120 24.57 9.91 -17.11
CA LEU A 120 25.46 9.71 -18.26
C LEU A 120 25.22 10.77 -19.34
N LEU A 121 23.96 11.14 -19.61
CA LEU A 121 23.61 12.13 -20.63
C LEU A 121 23.82 13.60 -20.19
N GLN A 122 24.30 13.85 -18.97
CA GLN A 122 24.79 15.17 -18.55
C GLN A 122 26.27 15.40 -18.92
N ASP A 123 27.04 14.34 -19.18
CA ASP A 123 28.41 14.42 -19.68
C ASP A 123 28.42 14.38 -21.23
N ALA A 124 28.79 15.50 -21.85
CA ALA A 124 28.89 15.61 -23.31
C ALA A 124 29.75 14.50 -23.95
N THR A 125 30.81 14.04 -23.27
CA THR A 125 31.69 12.95 -23.72
C THR A 125 30.94 11.63 -23.80
N LYS A 126 30.03 11.38 -22.85
CA LYS A 126 29.19 10.18 -22.77
C LYS A 126 28.02 10.26 -23.76
N VAL A 127 27.44 11.44 -23.95
CA VAL A 127 26.44 11.67 -25.02
C VAL A 127 27.04 11.39 -26.39
N ASP A 128 28.24 11.90 -26.67
CA ASP A 128 28.98 11.64 -27.91
C ASP A 128 29.30 10.16 -28.08
N ALA A 129 29.75 9.49 -27.01
CA ALA A 129 30.02 8.07 -27.01
C ALA A 129 28.77 7.24 -27.31
N LEU A 130 27.60 7.58 -26.73
CA LEU A 130 26.35 6.90 -27.02
C LEU A 130 25.86 7.17 -28.45
N SER A 131 25.95 8.42 -28.94
CA SER A 131 25.62 8.80 -30.32
C SER A 131 26.43 7.98 -31.33
N ARG A 132 27.75 7.84 -31.13
CA ARG A 132 28.60 6.97 -31.95
C ARG A 132 28.23 5.50 -31.80
N LEU A 133 28.08 5.01 -30.57
CA LEU A 133 27.73 3.62 -30.31
C LEU A 133 26.41 3.20 -30.99
N VAL A 134 25.39 4.05 -30.94
CA VAL A 134 24.09 3.81 -31.58
C VAL A 134 24.20 3.86 -33.11
N LYS A 135 24.98 4.78 -33.68
CA LYS A 135 25.16 4.90 -35.14
C LYS A 135 26.05 3.81 -35.75
N ASP A 136 27.13 3.47 -35.06
CA ASP A 136 28.21 2.64 -35.59
C ASP A 136 27.98 1.15 -35.30
N ALA A 137 27.33 0.80 -34.17
CA ALA A 137 27.07 -0.59 -33.79
C ALA A 137 25.70 -1.12 -34.20
N LEU A 138 24.66 -0.27 -34.32
CA LEU A 138 23.32 -0.73 -34.70
C LEU A 138 23.12 -0.73 -36.23
N PRO A 139 22.65 -1.84 -36.83
CA PRO A 139 22.26 -1.87 -38.23
C PRO A 139 21.21 -0.81 -38.57
N ALA A 140 21.28 -0.23 -39.77
CA ALA A 140 20.44 0.89 -40.23
C ALA A 140 18.91 0.68 -40.15
N ALA A 141 18.44 -0.56 -39.99
CA ALA A 141 17.04 -0.90 -39.74
C ALA A 141 16.58 -0.72 -38.27
N HIS A 142 17.49 -0.34 -37.37
CA HIS A 142 17.18 -0.06 -35.97
C HIS A 142 16.67 1.37 -35.78
N CYS A 143 15.81 1.53 -34.78
CA CYS A 143 15.33 2.81 -34.26
C CYS A 143 15.62 2.95 -32.76
N LEU A 144 15.49 4.18 -32.28
CA LEU A 144 15.59 4.59 -30.90
C LEU A 144 14.43 5.56 -30.62
N GLY A 145 13.67 5.39 -29.54
CA GLY A 145 12.48 6.20 -29.33
C GLY A 145 11.65 5.87 -28.11
N LEU A 146 10.47 6.47 -28.04
CA LEU A 146 9.48 6.17 -27.02
C LEU A 146 8.35 5.31 -27.62
N ARG A 147 8.08 4.15 -27.01
CA ARG A 147 7.08 3.20 -27.51
C ARG A 147 5.70 3.88 -27.56
N GLY A 148 5.17 4.06 -28.77
CA GLY A 148 3.86 4.70 -29.00
C GLY A 148 3.91 6.20 -29.29
N HIS A 149 5.12 6.80 -29.35
CA HIS A 149 5.34 8.20 -29.73
C HIS A 149 6.35 8.27 -30.89
N SER A 150 7.31 9.20 -30.83
CA SER A 150 8.39 9.36 -31.79
C SER A 150 9.46 8.26 -31.65
N GLU A 151 9.83 7.68 -32.78
CA GLU A 151 11.00 6.81 -32.95
C GLU A 151 11.88 7.42 -34.05
N LEU A 152 13.19 7.55 -33.80
CA LEU A 152 14.19 8.03 -34.76
C LEU A 152 15.05 6.86 -35.27
N PRO A 153 15.43 6.82 -36.56
CA PRO A 153 16.38 5.83 -37.07
C PRO A 153 17.72 5.93 -36.33
N ALA A 154 18.36 4.81 -35.98
CA ALA A 154 19.60 4.80 -35.21
C ALA A 154 20.73 5.62 -35.86
N SER A 155 20.77 5.66 -37.19
CA SER A 155 21.69 6.50 -37.99
C SER A 155 21.54 8.01 -37.74
N GLN A 156 20.38 8.45 -37.25
CA GLN A 156 20.06 9.86 -36.95
C GLN A 156 20.25 10.23 -35.47
N ALA A 157 20.74 9.33 -34.61
CA ALA A 157 20.95 9.58 -33.19
C ALA A 157 22.13 10.53 -32.91
N THR A 158 21.97 11.83 -33.18
CA THR A 158 22.93 12.88 -32.78
C THR A 158 22.81 13.23 -31.30
N PRO A 159 23.82 13.87 -30.67
CA PRO A 159 23.72 14.37 -29.31
C PRO A 159 22.45 15.19 -29.02
N GLU A 160 22.04 16.02 -29.98
CA GLU A 160 20.84 16.87 -29.89
C GLU A 160 19.55 16.03 -29.96
N GLN A 161 19.52 14.99 -30.78
CA GLN A 161 18.39 14.05 -30.85
C GLN A 161 18.30 13.19 -29.59
N LEU A 162 19.43 12.76 -29.03
CA LEU A 162 19.48 12.05 -27.74
C LEU A 162 19.00 12.95 -26.59
N ALA A 163 19.41 14.22 -26.56
CA ALA A 163 18.92 15.18 -25.57
C ALA A 163 17.41 15.41 -25.69
N THR A 164 16.89 15.57 -26.91
CA THR A 164 15.46 15.72 -27.20
C THR A 164 14.67 14.50 -26.73
N LEU A 165 15.09 13.30 -27.13
CA LEU A 165 14.49 12.03 -26.70
C LEU A 165 14.50 11.85 -25.18
N THR A 166 15.54 12.35 -24.50
CA THR A 166 15.68 12.27 -23.04
C THR A 166 14.74 13.23 -22.31
N ALA A 167 14.52 14.42 -22.86
CA ALA A 167 13.49 15.34 -22.40
C ALA A 167 12.09 14.73 -22.58
N ASP A 168 11.80 14.18 -23.76
CA ASP A 168 10.54 13.49 -24.05
C ASP A 168 10.33 12.29 -23.12
N PHE A 169 11.37 11.47 -22.87
CA PHE A 169 11.29 10.31 -21.97
C PHE A 169 10.91 10.73 -20.56
N THR A 170 11.47 11.84 -20.09
CA THR A 170 11.19 12.42 -18.78
C THR A 170 9.79 13.01 -18.70
N ALA A 171 9.30 13.63 -19.77
CA ALA A 171 7.98 14.26 -19.84
C ALA A 171 6.84 13.24 -19.99
N GLN A 172 6.99 12.24 -20.86
CA GLN A 172 5.95 11.24 -21.15
C GLN A 172 5.89 10.09 -20.14
N GLN A 173 6.97 9.87 -19.38
CA GLN A 173 7.09 8.80 -18.36
C GLN A 173 6.81 7.38 -18.90
N GLY A 174 7.07 7.15 -20.20
CA GLY A 174 6.74 5.93 -20.90
C GLY A 174 7.85 4.86 -20.92
N TRP A 175 7.95 4.18 -22.06
CA TRP A 175 8.97 3.18 -22.35
C TRP A 175 9.97 3.73 -23.37
N LEU A 176 11.23 3.88 -22.97
CA LEU A 176 12.34 4.06 -23.90
C LEU A 176 12.64 2.71 -24.58
N PHE A 177 12.83 2.74 -25.90
CA PHE A 177 13.11 1.58 -26.75
C PHE A 177 14.32 1.86 -27.64
N ALA A 178 15.22 0.88 -27.75
CA ALA A 178 16.29 0.85 -28.75
C ALA A 178 16.29 -0.54 -29.40
N GLY A 179 16.08 -0.65 -30.71
CA GLY A 179 15.87 -1.96 -31.31
C GLY A 179 15.38 -1.91 -32.75
N ARG A 180 14.81 -3.02 -33.22
CA ARG A 180 14.25 -3.18 -34.55
C ARG A 180 12.83 -3.72 -34.49
N HIS A 181 11.98 -3.20 -35.36
CA HIS A 181 10.65 -3.74 -35.62
C HIS A 181 10.64 -4.57 -36.90
N TYR A 182 9.92 -5.68 -36.84
CA TYR A 182 9.57 -6.55 -37.95
C TYR A 182 8.05 -6.54 -38.08
N ASP A 183 7.53 -5.82 -39.07
CA ASP A 183 6.13 -5.94 -39.45
C ASP A 183 5.81 -7.39 -39.81
N ARG A 184 4.57 -7.80 -39.54
CA ARG A 184 4.11 -9.19 -39.73
C ARG A 184 4.51 -9.78 -41.09
N ASP A 185 4.34 -9.04 -42.17
CA ASP A 185 4.61 -9.54 -43.53
C ASP A 185 6.12 -9.76 -43.74
N ALA A 186 6.96 -8.85 -43.24
CA ALA A 186 8.42 -8.99 -43.25
C ALA A 186 8.88 -10.18 -42.40
N ALA A 187 8.34 -10.33 -41.19
CA ALA A 187 8.63 -11.46 -40.30
C ALA A 187 8.25 -12.81 -40.96
N THR A 188 7.05 -12.91 -41.57
CA THR A 188 6.63 -14.13 -42.25
C THR A 188 7.44 -14.41 -43.52
N SER A 189 7.85 -13.38 -44.26
CA SER A 189 8.65 -13.52 -45.48
C SER A 189 10.10 -13.94 -45.20
N ALA A 190 10.67 -13.52 -44.06
CA ALA A 190 11.99 -13.96 -43.62
C ALA A 190 12.03 -15.47 -43.28
N GLY A 191 10.91 -16.05 -42.86
CA GLY A 191 10.76 -17.48 -42.62
C GLY A 191 11.84 -18.03 -41.67
N PRO A 192 12.54 -19.13 -42.00
CA PRO A 192 13.60 -19.69 -41.16
C PRO A 192 14.77 -18.73 -40.87
N ALA A 193 15.03 -17.74 -41.75
CA ALA A 193 16.12 -16.78 -41.56
C ALA A 193 15.83 -15.77 -40.44
N LEU A 194 14.56 -15.61 -40.04
CA LEU A 194 14.16 -14.67 -38.98
C LEU A 194 14.87 -14.95 -37.65
N LEU A 195 15.09 -16.24 -37.30
CA LEU A 195 15.79 -16.60 -36.06
C LEU A 195 17.22 -16.03 -36.05
N GLN A 196 17.97 -16.19 -37.15
CA GLN A 196 19.33 -15.67 -37.27
C GLN A 196 19.33 -14.14 -37.20
N GLN A 197 18.39 -13.48 -37.90
CA GLN A 197 18.26 -12.02 -37.88
C GLN A 197 17.98 -11.49 -36.47
N ILE A 198 17.09 -12.15 -35.70
CA ILE A 198 16.81 -11.80 -34.30
C ILE A 198 18.07 -11.97 -33.42
N CYS A 199 18.84 -13.05 -33.61
CA CYS A 199 20.10 -13.27 -32.89
C CYS A 199 21.17 -12.22 -33.22
N ASP A 200 21.24 -11.77 -34.47
CA ASP A 200 22.21 -10.76 -34.91
C ASP A 200 21.83 -9.34 -34.45
N ASP A 201 20.55 -8.97 -34.52
CA ASP A 201 20.03 -7.72 -33.92
C ASP A 201 20.29 -7.71 -32.40
N ALA A 202 19.97 -8.81 -31.70
CA ALA A 202 20.19 -8.92 -30.26
C ALA A 202 21.67 -8.82 -29.86
N ARG A 203 22.59 -9.33 -30.69
CA ARG A 203 24.04 -9.15 -30.50
C ARG A 203 24.46 -7.69 -30.71
N ALA A 204 23.98 -7.04 -31.77
CA ALA A 204 24.28 -5.64 -32.07
C ALA A 204 23.84 -4.68 -30.95
N LEU A 205 22.79 -5.03 -30.21
CA LEU A 205 22.29 -4.26 -29.07
C LEU A 205 23.15 -4.40 -27.79
N LEU A 206 24.00 -5.41 -27.63
CA LEU A 206 24.72 -5.65 -26.37
C LEU A 206 25.65 -4.51 -25.93
N PRO A 207 26.39 -3.82 -26.81
CA PRO A 207 27.18 -2.65 -26.42
C PRO A 207 26.29 -1.52 -25.88
N VAL A 208 25.16 -1.24 -26.53
CA VAL A 208 24.19 -0.22 -26.09
C VAL A 208 23.56 -0.60 -24.76
N TYR A 209 23.20 -1.88 -24.56
CA TYR A 209 22.70 -2.38 -23.28
C TYR A 209 23.72 -2.16 -22.16
N ARG A 210 24.99 -2.52 -22.36
CA ARG A 210 26.07 -2.31 -21.37
C ARG A 210 26.32 -0.83 -21.06
N PHE A 211 26.12 0.07 -22.02
CA PHE A 211 26.30 1.50 -21.83
C PHE A 211 25.20 2.10 -20.95
N ILE A 212 23.95 1.69 -21.16
CA ILE A 212 22.78 2.25 -20.46
C ILE A 212 22.57 1.58 -19.10
N ALA A 213 22.66 0.25 -19.05
CA ALA A 213 22.41 -0.53 -17.85
C ALA A 213 23.39 -0.15 -16.74
N TRP A 214 22.84 0.19 -15.57
CA TRP A 214 23.64 0.40 -14.38
C TRP A 214 24.42 -0.86 -13.99
N SER A 215 25.67 -0.65 -13.58
CA SER A 215 26.55 -1.63 -12.97
C SER A 215 27.54 -0.88 -12.06
N PRO A 216 28.20 -1.54 -11.10
CA PRO A 216 29.25 -0.90 -10.29
C PRO A 216 30.40 -0.28 -11.12
N THR A 217 30.64 -0.78 -12.33
CA THR A 217 31.63 -0.25 -13.28
C THR A 217 31.15 0.92 -14.14
N ASN A 218 29.86 1.25 -14.09
CA ASN A 218 29.20 2.29 -14.87
C ASN A 218 28.18 3.05 -14.00
N ASP A 219 28.57 3.36 -12.76
CA ASP A 219 27.74 4.05 -11.78
C ASP A 219 27.88 5.58 -11.90
N ALA A 220 27.12 6.18 -12.82
CA ALA A 220 27.11 7.62 -13.01
C ALA A 220 26.33 8.38 -11.92
N ILE A 221 25.58 7.66 -11.07
CA ILE A 221 24.76 8.26 -10.00
C ILE A 221 25.35 8.11 -8.60
N SER A 222 26.46 7.37 -8.45
CA SER A 222 27.09 7.10 -7.16
C SER A 222 26.09 6.53 -6.15
N ILE A 223 25.54 5.36 -6.45
CA ILE A 223 24.45 4.73 -5.67
C ILE A 223 24.77 4.67 -4.19
N ASP A 224 26.00 4.29 -3.82
CA ASP A 224 26.41 4.22 -2.40
C ASP A 224 26.18 5.54 -1.66
N ARG A 225 26.41 6.69 -2.32
CA ARG A 225 26.16 8.02 -1.76
C ARG A 225 24.67 8.33 -1.64
N ILE A 226 23.87 7.96 -2.65
CA ILE A 226 22.40 8.11 -2.61
C ILE A 226 21.81 7.25 -1.49
N VAL A 227 22.28 6.01 -1.37
CA VAL A 227 21.87 5.07 -0.31
C VAL A 227 22.27 5.60 1.06
N ALA A 228 23.50 6.09 1.24
CA ALA A 228 23.94 6.71 2.49
C ALA A 228 23.05 7.91 2.88
N GLN A 229 22.77 8.83 1.95
CA GLN A 229 21.87 9.96 2.20
C GLN A 229 20.47 9.51 2.63
N ILE A 230 19.89 8.50 1.95
CA ILE A 230 18.58 7.95 2.31
C ILE A 230 18.58 7.34 3.73
N HIS A 231 19.69 6.73 4.15
CA HIS A 231 19.84 6.25 5.53
C HIS A 231 19.93 7.40 6.54
N GLU A 232 20.77 8.42 6.28
CA GLU A 232 20.90 9.61 7.13
C GLU A 232 19.56 10.37 7.28
N ASP A 233 18.83 10.57 6.18
CA ASP A 233 17.52 11.22 6.14
C ASP A 233 16.47 10.44 6.95
N ARG A 234 16.49 9.09 6.86
CA ARG A 234 15.60 8.22 7.63
C ARG A 234 15.93 8.22 9.12
N GLU A 235 17.20 8.23 9.48
CA GLU A 235 17.64 8.35 10.88
C GLU A 235 17.35 9.73 11.45
N ALA A 236 17.37 10.79 10.64
CA ALA A 236 16.89 12.11 11.03
C ALA A 236 15.36 12.11 11.29
N GLN A 237 14.56 11.57 10.36
CA GLN A 237 13.10 11.45 10.52
C GLN A 237 12.71 10.57 11.73
N GLN A 238 13.44 9.49 11.99
CA GLN A 238 13.19 8.64 13.17
C GLN A 238 13.53 9.36 14.47
N ARG A 239 14.59 10.17 14.51
CA ARG A 239 14.92 11.01 15.67
C ARG A 239 13.83 12.06 15.90
N GLU A 240 13.43 12.80 14.86
CA GLU A 240 12.35 13.79 14.93
C GLU A 240 11.04 13.18 15.44
N LEU A 241 10.61 12.02 14.91
CA LEU A 241 9.43 11.30 15.38
C LEU A 241 9.54 10.80 16.83
N THR A 242 10.75 10.45 17.29
CA THR A 242 11.00 10.02 18.67
C THR A 242 10.98 11.22 19.62
N GLU A 243 11.55 12.36 19.21
CA GLU A 243 11.48 13.63 19.93
C GLU A 243 10.03 14.15 20.03
N GLU A 244 9.25 14.10 18.95
CA GLU A 244 7.80 14.38 18.99
C GLU A 244 7.05 13.47 19.96
N GLN A 245 7.38 12.17 19.99
CA GLN A 245 6.76 11.21 20.89
C GLN A 245 7.08 11.55 22.35
N HIS A 246 8.35 11.80 22.68
CA HIS A 246 8.75 12.21 24.02
C HIS A 246 8.17 13.57 24.43
N GLU A 247 8.02 14.53 23.51
CA GLU A 247 7.36 15.80 23.82
C GLU A 247 5.86 15.61 24.10
N ARG A 248 5.18 14.75 23.32
CA ARG A 248 3.76 14.39 23.57
C ARG A 248 3.59 13.64 24.88
N GLU A 249 4.51 12.74 25.23
CA GLU A 249 4.54 12.04 26.52
C GLU A 249 4.77 13.02 27.68
N ARG A 250 5.72 13.96 27.54
CA ARG A 250 5.98 14.98 28.56
C ARG A 250 4.77 15.88 28.78
N LYS A 251 4.14 16.37 27.70
CA LYS A 251 2.89 17.16 27.75
C LYS A 251 1.75 16.40 28.44
N ARG A 252 1.58 15.09 28.13
CA ARG A 252 0.59 14.24 28.83
C ARG A 252 0.90 14.10 30.32
N ALA A 253 2.16 13.87 30.68
CA ALA A 253 2.57 13.76 32.08
C ALA A 253 2.40 15.09 32.85
N GLU A 254 2.66 16.24 32.21
CA GLU A 254 2.40 17.57 32.74
C GLU A 254 0.89 17.79 32.96
N GLU A 255 0.05 17.49 31.96
CA GLU A 255 -1.41 17.55 32.09
C GLU A 255 -1.97 16.62 33.18
N GLU A 256 -1.45 15.39 33.30
CA GLU A 256 -1.87 14.44 34.32
C GLU A 256 -1.44 14.90 35.72
N ALA A 257 -0.24 15.46 35.85
CA ALA A 257 0.22 16.07 37.09
C ALA A 257 -0.62 17.29 37.47
N GLU A 258 -1.04 18.13 36.51
CA GLU A 258 -1.94 19.25 36.74
C GLU A 258 -3.35 18.79 37.14
N LYS A 259 -3.93 17.83 36.41
CA LYS A 259 -5.22 17.19 36.75
C LYS A 259 -5.19 16.60 38.16
N LYS A 260 -4.07 15.97 38.56
CA LYS A 260 -3.88 15.45 39.92
C LYS A 260 -3.82 16.58 40.96
N ARG A 261 -3.03 17.64 40.74
CA ARG A 261 -2.98 18.81 41.65
C ARG A 261 -4.34 19.50 41.78
N ASN A 262 -5.06 19.67 40.67
CA ASN A 262 -6.40 20.26 40.66
C ASN A 262 -7.39 19.38 41.42
N ARG A 263 -7.32 18.06 41.28
CA ARG A 263 -8.11 17.12 42.08
C ARG A 263 -7.78 17.21 43.58
N GLU A 264 -6.50 17.19 43.95
CA GLU A 264 -6.05 17.34 45.34
C GLU A 264 -6.49 18.68 45.95
N ALA A 265 -6.44 19.77 45.19
CA ALA A 265 -6.92 21.08 45.61
C ALA A 265 -8.45 21.14 45.77
N VAL A 266 -9.22 20.45 44.92
CA VAL A 266 -10.68 20.31 45.07
C VAL A 266 -11.01 19.46 46.31
N GLU A 267 -10.34 18.32 46.49
CA GLU A 267 -10.51 17.47 47.68
C GLU A 267 -10.17 18.23 48.97
N GLN A 268 -9.14 19.09 48.96
CA GLN A 268 -8.80 19.93 50.11
C GLN A 268 -9.87 21.01 50.37
N ARG A 269 -10.37 21.69 49.34
CA ARG A 269 -11.47 22.68 49.48
C ARG A 269 -12.73 22.06 50.07
N VAL A 270 -13.07 20.82 49.69
CA VAL A 270 -14.20 20.08 50.26
C VAL A 270 -13.98 19.82 51.75
N ARG A 271 -12.78 19.38 52.17
CA ARG A 271 -12.44 19.21 53.60
C ARG A 271 -12.51 20.50 54.39
N ASP A 272 -12.04 21.61 53.81
CA ASP A 272 -12.03 22.92 54.47
C ASP A 272 -13.46 23.47 54.66
N ASP A 273 -14.34 23.30 53.65
CA ASP A 273 -15.76 23.63 53.74
C ASP A 273 -16.51 22.72 54.74
N GLU A 274 -16.25 21.41 54.73
CA GLU A 274 -16.79 20.49 55.75
C GLU A 274 -16.36 20.89 57.17
N ALA A 275 -15.09 21.23 57.38
CA ALA A 275 -14.57 21.69 58.66
C ALA A 275 -15.19 23.04 59.08
N TRP A 276 -15.41 23.96 58.12
CA TRP A 276 -16.12 25.21 58.37
C TRP A 276 -17.58 24.96 58.76
N ARG A 277 -18.31 24.11 58.04
CA ARG A 277 -19.69 23.70 58.37
C ARG A 277 -19.77 23.00 59.74
N GLN A 278 -18.77 22.19 60.10
CA GLN A 278 -18.71 21.57 61.43
C GLN A 278 -18.51 22.61 62.53
N ARG A 279 -17.61 23.59 62.34
CA ARG A 279 -17.44 24.72 63.27
C ARG A 279 -18.71 25.55 63.39
N GLU A 280 -19.37 25.86 62.28
CA GLU A 280 -20.62 26.61 62.28
C GLU A 280 -21.73 25.85 63.03
N ARG A 281 -21.89 24.55 62.79
CA ARG A 281 -22.81 23.68 63.55
C ARG A 281 -22.48 23.65 65.04
N ALA A 282 -21.20 23.63 65.41
CA ALA A 282 -20.79 23.68 66.82
C ALA A 282 -21.12 25.03 67.47
N ILE A 283 -20.89 26.15 66.78
CA ILE A 283 -21.26 27.50 67.24
C ILE A 283 -22.78 27.61 67.40
N ARG A 284 -23.57 27.19 66.39
CA ARG A 284 -25.04 27.20 66.47
C ARG A 284 -25.56 26.30 67.61
N ARG A 285 -24.94 25.14 67.86
CA ARG A 285 -25.26 24.28 69.02
C ARG A 285 -24.94 24.97 70.35
N ALA A 286 -23.77 25.59 70.49
CA ALA A 286 -23.40 26.32 71.70
C ALA A 286 -24.35 27.50 71.97
N GLN A 287 -24.73 28.26 70.93
CA GLN A 287 -25.73 29.32 71.03
C GLN A 287 -27.12 28.80 71.40
N ALA A 288 -27.53 27.64 70.86
CA ALA A 288 -28.81 27.02 71.23
C ALA A 288 -28.83 26.53 72.68
N ILE A 289 -27.72 25.95 73.17
CA ILE A 289 -27.56 25.55 74.58
C ILE A 289 -27.62 26.80 75.48
N ALA A 290 -26.87 27.86 75.16
CA ALA A 290 -26.89 29.09 75.94
C ALA A 290 -28.28 29.76 75.98
N ARG A 291 -29.02 29.74 74.87
CA ARG A 291 -30.43 30.20 74.83
C ARG A 291 -31.34 29.33 75.68
N ALA A 292 -31.20 28.00 75.60
CA ALA A 292 -32.00 27.09 76.43
C ALA A 292 -31.69 27.27 77.93
N GLU A 293 -30.44 27.58 78.31
CA GLU A 293 -30.08 27.94 79.68
C GLU A 293 -30.66 29.30 80.12
N GLU A 294 -30.69 30.31 79.24
CA GLU A 294 -31.40 31.57 79.54
C GLU A 294 -32.92 31.39 79.62
N GLU A 295 -33.52 30.62 78.72
CA GLU A 295 -34.96 30.32 78.72
C GLU A 295 -35.35 29.46 79.93
N ALA A 296 -34.50 28.53 80.38
CA ALA A 296 -34.70 27.78 81.61
C ALA A 296 -34.59 28.68 82.86
N LYS A 297 -33.65 29.63 82.88
CA LYS A 297 -33.56 30.64 83.96
C LYS A 297 -34.77 31.56 83.98
N ARG A 298 -35.21 32.07 82.82
CA ARG A 298 -36.42 32.89 82.69
C ARG A 298 -37.69 32.10 83.02
N SER A 299 -37.74 30.80 82.72
CA SER A 299 -38.85 29.94 83.12
C SER A 299 -38.85 29.73 84.63
N ALA A 300 -37.70 29.49 85.26
CA ALA A 300 -37.60 29.42 86.72
C ALA A 300 -37.95 30.76 87.42
N GLU A 301 -37.60 31.91 86.82
CA GLU A 301 -38.02 33.24 87.30
C GLU A 301 -39.51 33.53 87.02
N SER A 302 -40.07 32.98 85.94
CA SER A 302 -41.50 33.05 85.59
C SER A 302 -42.33 32.17 86.50
N ASP A 303 -41.90 30.94 86.78
CA ASP A 303 -42.57 29.99 87.67
C ASP A 303 -42.54 30.48 89.14
N ALA A 304 -41.57 31.33 89.49
CA ALA A 304 -41.56 32.07 90.76
C ALA A 304 -42.52 33.29 90.80
N ASN A 305 -43.11 33.67 89.67
CA ASN A 305 -44.01 34.84 89.51
C ASN A 305 -45.39 34.48 88.91
N ALA A 306 -45.63 33.21 88.56
CA ALA A 306 -46.84 32.74 87.90
C ALA A 306 -47.83 32.03 88.85
N GLU A 307 -47.74 32.28 90.16
CA GLU A 307 -48.73 31.85 91.15
C GLU A 307 -49.74 32.99 91.48
N THR A 308 -50.25 33.72 90.49
CA THR A 308 -51.47 34.54 90.67
C THR A 308 -52.23 34.83 89.37
N ALA A 309 -53.57 34.72 89.46
CA ALA A 309 -54.60 35.10 88.48
C ALA A 309 -54.86 34.14 87.28
N ALA A 310 -56.16 33.98 86.97
CA ALA A 310 -56.69 33.03 85.99
C ALA A 310 -57.93 33.59 85.25
N ALA A 311 -58.29 32.94 84.12
CA ALA A 311 -59.60 32.99 83.42
C ALA A 311 -59.96 34.30 82.66
N PRO A 312 -61.01 34.32 81.78
CA PRO A 312 -61.49 33.30 80.81
C PRO A 312 -61.94 33.85 79.41
N ALA A 313 -62.30 32.94 78.49
CA ALA A 313 -63.21 33.12 77.31
C ALA A 313 -62.77 34.11 76.19
N ASP A 314 -63.33 34.17 74.97
CA ASP A 314 -64.43 33.44 74.28
C ASP A 314 -64.18 33.35 72.75
N ALA A 315 -65.10 32.76 71.97
CA ALA A 315 -64.98 32.37 70.56
C ALA A 315 -65.15 33.48 69.48
N ALA A 316 -64.62 33.23 68.26
CA ALA A 316 -65.29 33.51 66.97
C ALA A 316 -64.53 32.90 65.76
N ALA A 317 -65.27 32.53 64.70
CA ALA A 317 -64.82 32.10 63.36
C ALA A 317 -65.74 32.76 62.30
N PRO A 318 -65.78 32.37 61.00
CA PRO A 318 -64.74 31.98 60.03
C PRO A 318 -64.63 33.17 59.00
N PRO A 319 -64.84 33.13 57.65
CA PRO A 319 -64.69 32.10 56.60
C PRO A 319 -63.97 32.57 55.28
N ALA A 320 -63.85 31.63 54.32
CA ALA A 320 -63.91 31.78 52.84
C ALA A 320 -62.88 32.67 52.08
N GLU A 321 -62.13 32.13 51.10
CA GLU A 321 -62.37 32.23 49.62
C GLU A 321 -62.07 33.64 49.01
N VAL A 322 -61.56 33.85 47.78
CA VAL A 322 -61.16 32.99 46.64
C VAL A 322 -60.25 33.84 45.69
N ASP A 323 -59.57 33.19 44.74
CA ASP A 323 -58.94 33.76 43.52
C ASP A 323 -57.91 34.92 43.59
N GLY A 324 -56.75 34.67 42.97
CA GLY A 324 -56.62 35.19 41.60
C GLY A 324 -55.62 36.32 41.31
N ASN A 325 -54.59 35.93 40.55
CA ASN A 325 -54.17 36.57 39.30
C ASN A 325 -53.15 37.75 39.35
N LEU A 326 -52.53 37.95 38.18
CA LEU A 326 -51.76 39.10 37.70
C LEU A 326 -50.28 39.24 38.13
N LEU A 327 -49.43 38.80 37.19
CA LEU A 327 -48.27 39.51 36.63
C LEU A 327 -48.19 41.03 36.93
N PRO A 328 -46.96 41.56 36.95
CA PRO A 328 -46.66 42.76 36.18
C PRO A 328 -45.70 42.44 35.02
N ALA A 329 -45.95 43.09 33.89
CA ALA A 329 -45.02 43.17 32.77
C ALA A 329 -44.59 44.62 32.55
N ASN A 330 -43.33 44.79 32.11
CA ASN A 330 -42.77 45.88 31.30
C ASN A 330 -41.81 46.92 31.94
N PHE A 331 -40.81 47.27 31.10
CA PHE A 331 -39.83 48.36 31.16
C PHE A 331 -38.79 48.34 32.30
N SER A 332 -37.47 48.48 32.05
CA SER A 332 -36.67 48.75 30.83
C SER A 332 -35.39 47.90 30.85
N GLU A 333 -34.90 47.32 29.76
CA GLU A 333 -34.09 47.99 28.72
C GLU A 333 -32.87 48.77 29.28
N VAL A 334 -31.82 48.03 29.64
CA VAL A 334 -30.41 48.42 29.33
C VAL A 334 -29.67 47.15 28.92
N ALA A 335 -29.16 47.11 27.69
CA ALA A 335 -28.30 46.04 27.24
C ALA A 335 -26.90 46.20 27.87
N ALA A 336 -26.52 45.28 28.76
CA ALA A 336 -25.13 45.09 29.14
C ALA A 336 -24.49 44.10 28.14
N GLU A 337 -23.79 44.67 27.16
CA GLU A 337 -23.07 43.98 26.09
C GLU A 337 -21.97 43.08 26.68
N ALA A 338 -22.25 41.79 26.83
CA ALA A 338 -21.21 40.77 27.02
C ALA A 338 -20.59 40.46 25.65
N PRO A 339 -19.26 40.53 25.49
CA PRO A 339 -18.64 40.34 24.19
C PRO A 339 -18.86 38.93 23.68
N LEU A 340 -19.28 38.83 22.41
CA LEU A 340 -19.26 37.59 21.64
C LEU A 340 -17.83 37.03 21.63
N PRO A 341 -17.64 35.70 21.70
CA PRO A 341 -16.37 35.10 21.33
C PRO A 341 -16.07 35.43 19.86
N ASP A 342 -14.83 35.80 19.57
CA ASP A 342 -14.41 36.31 18.26
C ASP A 342 -14.91 35.46 17.08
N ALA A 343 -15.50 36.13 16.11
CA ALA A 343 -15.84 35.50 14.84
C ALA A 343 -14.56 34.98 14.16
N PRO A 344 -14.57 33.77 13.58
CA PRO A 344 -13.43 33.27 12.83
C PRO A 344 -13.10 34.23 11.66
N PRO A 345 -11.81 34.51 11.40
CA PRO A 345 -11.41 35.55 10.46
C PRO A 345 -11.94 35.28 9.04
N PRO A 346 -12.22 36.33 8.25
CA PRO A 346 -12.81 36.19 6.93
C PRO A 346 -11.93 35.31 6.04
N ARG A 347 -12.53 34.24 5.50
CA ARG A 347 -11.88 33.39 4.50
C ARG A 347 -11.50 34.27 3.31
N ARG A 348 -10.19 34.43 3.09
CA ARG A 348 -9.64 35.13 1.93
C ARG A 348 -10.29 34.58 0.65
N ALA A 349 -10.75 35.50 -0.21
CA ALA A 349 -11.27 35.15 -1.52
C ALA A 349 -10.23 34.30 -2.26
N ARG A 350 -10.66 33.13 -2.77
CA ARG A 350 -9.86 32.36 -3.72
C ARG A 350 -9.92 33.08 -5.08
N PRO A 351 -8.80 33.23 -5.79
CA PRO A 351 -8.81 33.71 -7.17
C PRO A 351 -9.50 32.68 -8.09
N ASP A 352 -9.93 33.16 -9.25
CA ASP A 352 -10.81 32.45 -10.19
C ASP A 352 -10.36 31.02 -10.53
N ALA A 353 -11.31 30.09 -10.40
CA ALA A 353 -11.20 28.74 -10.93
C ALA A 353 -11.94 28.66 -12.26
N SER A 354 -11.19 28.53 -13.36
CA SER A 354 -11.73 28.34 -14.71
C SER A 354 -12.68 27.13 -14.81
N PRO A 355 -13.73 27.20 -15.66
CA PRO A 355 -14.74 26.14 -15.74
C PRO A 355 -14.21 24.88 -16.43
N ALA A 356 -14.25 23.74 -15.75
CA ALA A 356 -14.05 22.44 -16.35
C ALA A 356 -15.28 22.03 -17.23
N PRO A 357 -15.08 21.38 -18.38
CA PRO A 357 -16.15 21.07 -19.31
C PRO A 357 -17.06 19.93 -18.81
N LYS A 358 -18.35 20.04 -19.11
CA LYS A 358 -19.33 18.96 -18.92
C LYS A 358 -19.13 17.88 -19.97
N HIS A 359 -18.72 16.68 -19.58
CA HIS A 359 -18.82 15.52 -20.47
C HIS A 359 -20.28 15.03 -20.53
N PRO A 360 -20.86 14.86 -21.73
CA PRO A 360 -22.22 14.36 -21.87
C PRO A 360 -22.29 12.84 -21.71
N SER A 361 -23.50 12.37 -21.39
CA SER A 361 -23.87 10.96 -21.35
C SER A 361 -24.11 10.37 -22.74
N ASP A 362 -23.52 9.21 -23.02
CA ASP A 362 -24.10 8.19 -23.90
C ASP A 362 -24.10 6.86 -23.12
N ARG A 363 -25.23 6.18 -22.86
CA ARG A 363 -26.29 5.64 -23.73
C ARG A 363 -25.83 4.55 -24.71
N ARG A 364 -26.16 3.32 -24.30
CA ARG A 364 -26.57 2.17 -25.13
C ARG A 364 -25.54 1.60 -26.11
N ASP A 365 -25.28 0.30 -26.01
CA ASP A 365 -26.00 -0.58 -26.94
C ASP A 365 -26.22 -1.99 -26.37
N ASP A 366 -27.50 -2.42 -26.39
CA ASP A 366 -27.91 -3.81 -26.14
C ASP A 366 -28.06 -4.51 -27.51
N ARG A 367 -27.22 -5.50 -27.81
CA ARG A 367 -27.42 -6.56 -28.83
C ARG A 367 -26.52 -7.74 -28.46
N ARG A 368 -27.01 -8.94 -28.10
CA ARG A 368 -27.76 -9.93 -28.90
C ARG A 368 -27.12 -10.24 -30.27
N ASP A 369 -26.39 -11.35 -30.31
CA ASP A 369 -26.56 -12.49 -31.23
C ASP A 369 -25.78 -13.66 -30.57
N ASP A 370 -26.30 -14.85 -30.27
CA ASP A 370 -27.24 -15.77 -30.96
C ASP A 370 -26.75 -16.29 -32.32
N ARG A 371 -25.77 -17.22 -32.29
CA ARG A 371 -25.55 -18.38 -33.19
C ARG A 371 -24.42 -19.25 -32.58
N ARG A 372 -24.64 -20.52 -32.21
CA ARG A 372 -24.68 -21.71 -33.07
C ARG A 372 -23.54 -21.74 -34.11
N ASP A 373 -22.63 -22.70 -33.97
CA ASP A 373 -22.79 -23.91 -34.76
C ASP A 373 -21.99 -25.10 -34.22
N ASP A 374 -22.54 -26.29 -34.47
CA ASP A 374 -21.91 -27.57 -34.20
C ASP A 374 -20.76 -27.86 -35.17
N ARG A 375 -19.67 -28.44 -34.66
CA ARG A 375 -18.94 -29.51 -35.37
C ARG A 375 -18.04 -30.31 -34.44
N ARG A 376 -18.48 -31.54 -34.21
CA ARG A 376 -17.57 -32.67 -33.96
C ARG A 376 -16.57 -32.75 -35.11
N ASP A 377 -15.35 -33.19 -34.82
CA ASP A 377 -14.66 -34.07 -35.77
C ASP A 377 -13.77 -35.06 -35.01
N ASP A 378 -14.03 -36.35 -35.27
CA ASP A 378 -13.29 -37.48 -34.73
C ASP A 378 -12.06 -37.76 -35.60
N ARG A 379 -10.86 -37.72 -35.01
CA ARG A 379 -9.59 -38.38 -35.42
C ARG A 379 -8.66 -38.28 -34.20
N ARG A 380 -8.38 -39.32 -33.40
CA ARG A 380 -7.95 -40.68 -33.73
C ARG A 380 -6.83 -40.65 -34.77
N ASP A 381 -5.59 -40.51 -34.29
CA ASP A 381 -4.46 -40.99 -35.06
C ASP A 381 -3.35 -41.59 -34.18
N THR A 382 -2.68 -42.59 -34.74
CA THR A 382 -1.79 -43.52 -34.04
C THR A 382 -0.38 -42.96 -33.83
N ARG A 383 0.25 -43.26 -32.69
CA ARG A 383 1.72 -43.19 -32.54
C ARG A 383 2.31 -44.56 -32.22
N PRO A 384 3.27 -45.07 -33.02
CA PRO A 384 3.92 -46.34 -32.74
C PRO A 384 4.92 -46.22 -31.58
N ARG A 385 5.10 -47.32 -30.85
CA ARG A 385 6.24 -47.54 -29.94
C ARG A 385 7.55 -47.31 -30.70
N ARG A 386 8.48 -46.54 -30.12
CA ARG A 386 9.90 -46.65 -30.46
C ARG A 386 10.69 -47.20 -29.27
N GLU A 387 11.09 -48.44 -29.51
CA GLU A 387 12.25 -49.19 -29.06
C GLU A 387 13.30 -48.50 -28.17
N SER A 388 13.71 -49.29 -27.18
CA SER A 388 14.83 -49.11 -26.27
C SER A 388 16.19 -48.93 -26.97
N SER A 389 16.98 -47.96 -26.52
CA SER A 389 18.44 -47.94 -26.70
C SER A 389 19.17 -48.46 -25.46
N PRO A 390 20.38 -49.03 -25.60
CA PRO A 390 21.01 -49.84 -24.55
C PRO A 390 21.65 -49.01 -23.42
N ARG A 391 21.61 -49.56 -22.21
CA ARG A 391 22.28 -49.01 -21.03
C ARG A 391 23.80 -49.11 -21.20
N ARG A 392 24.52 -48.00 -21.01
CA ARG A 392 25.97 -48.03 -20.75
C ARG A 392 26.20 -48.26 -19.27
N ASP A 393 27.02 -49.25 -18.95
CA ASP A 393 27.61 -49.40 -17.62
C ASP A 393 28.45 -48.16 -17.28
N ARG A 394 28.19 -47.59 -16.10
CA ARG A 394 29.09 -46.64 -15.42
C ARG A 394 29.13 -46.93 -13.93
N ASP A 395 30.31 -47.34 -13.51
CA ASP A 395 30.95 -47.22 -12.20
C ASP A 395 30.10 -47.30 -10.92
N ARG A 396 30.36 -48.39 -10.18
CA ARG A 396 29.95 -48.59 -8.79
C ARG A 396 30.55 -47.51 -7.88
N SER A 397 29.75 -46.51 -7.52
CA SER A 397 29.96 -45.78 -6.27
C SER A 397 29.49 -46.62 -5.07
N PRO A 398 30.13 -46.51 -3.89
CA PRO A 398 29.78 -47.33 -2.73
C PRO A 398 28.36 -47.06 -2.24
N LYS A 399 27.66 -48.14 -1.84
CA LYS A 399 26.32 -48.11 -1.24
C LYS A 399 26.30 -47.17 -0.03
N ARG A 400 25.61 -46.03 -0.14
CA ARG A 400 25.03 -45.37 1.04
C ARG A 400 23.86 -46.22 1.51
N GLU A 401 23.84 -46.54 2.81
CA GLU A 401 22.73 -47.25 3.42
C GLU A 401 21.44 -46.42 3.30
N HIS A 402 20.38 -47.06 2.81
CA HIS A 402 19.11 -46.42 2.55
C HIS A 402 18.32 -46.33 3.85
N VAL A 403 18.51 -45.25 4.60
CA VAL A 403 17.66 -44.93 5.76
C VAL A 403 16.20 -44.88 5.28
N PRO A 404 15.31 -45.73 5.81
CA PRO A 404 13.93 -45.80 5.33
C PRO A 404 13.23 -44.48 5.60
N LYS A 405 12.75 -43.83 4.52
CA LYS A 405 11.99 -42.59 4.61
C LYS A 405 10.71 -42.84 5.44
N PRO A 406 10.47 -42.11 6.54
CA PRO A 406 9.31 -42.36 7.38
C PRO A 406 8.02 -42.22 6.56
N ALA A 407 7.11 -43.17 6.76
CA ALA A 407 5.83 -43.19 6.05
C ALA A 407 5.07 -41.87 6.29
N PRO A 408 4.38 -41.31 5.27
CA PRO A 408 3.60 -40.10 5.45
C PRO A 408 2.54 -40.33 6.51
N ALA A 409 2.57 -39.51 7.57
CA ALA A 409 1.62 -39.60 8.67
C ALA A 409 0.19 -39.50 8.13
N ALA A 410 -0.69 -40.40 8.62
CA ALA A 410 -2.07 -40.45 8.17
C ALA A 410 -2.75 -39.07 8.32
N PRO A 411 -3.62 -38.67 7.37
CA PRO A 411 -4.29 -37.38 7.42
C PRO A 411 -5.08 -37.27 8.72
N LYS A 412 -4.66 -36.33 9.59
CA LYS A 412 -5.37 -36.02 10.83
C LYS A 412 -6.82 -35.70 10.47
N LYS A 413 -7.79 -36.43 11.05
CA LYS A 413 -9.22 -36.16 10.86
C LYS A 413 -9.46 -34.68 11.15
N ARG A 414 -10.08 -33.95 10.21
CA ARG A 414 -10.55 -32.59 10.47
C ARG A 414 -11.49 -32.66 11.68
N VAL A 415 -11.12 -31.97 12.75
CA VAL A 415 -12.03 -31.73 13.87
C VAL A 415 -13.09 -30.77 13.37
N GLU A 416 -14.34 -31.22 13.34
CA GLU A 416 -15.46 -30.34 13.00
C GLU A 416 -15.65 -29.33 14.14
N VAL A 417 -15.36 -28.07 13.84
CA VAL A 417 -15.49 -26.97 14.80
C VAL A 417 -16.98 -26.68 14.99
N SER A 418 -17.44 -26.82 16.23
CA SER A 418 -18.81 -26.52 16.66
C SER A 418 -19.19 -25.07 16.35
N GLU A 419 -20.48 -24.81 16.10
CA GLU A 419 -20.93 -23.50 15.62
C GLU A 419 -20.71 -22.39 16.66
N GLU A 420 -20.94 -22.68 17.94
CA GLU A 420 -20.59 -21.80 19.08
C GLU A 420 -19.12 -21.34 19.06
N ARG A 421 -18.21 -22.19 18.59
CA ARG A 421 -16.78 -21.88 18.50
C ARG A 421 -16.41 -21.10 17.24
N ARG A 422 -17.30 -20.98 16.25
CA ARG A 422 -17.11 -20.12 15.07
C ARG A 422 -17.37 -18.63 15.39
N GLU A 423 -18.23 -18.37 16.37
CA GLU A 423 -18.58 -17.01 16.82
C GLU A 423 -17.59 -16.44 17.84
N ASN A 424 -16.97 -17.31 18.65
CA ASN A 424 -16.04 -16.92 19.71
C ASN A 424 -14.56 -17.06 19.28
N ILE A 425 -14.15 -16.22 18.31
CA ILE A 425 -12.79 -16.15 17.77
C ILE A 425 -11.78 -15.77 18.86
N GLN A 426 -10.72 -16.56 19.02
CA GLN A 426 -9.61 -16.33 19.96
C GLN A 426 -8.30 -15.96 19.24
N VAL A 427 -7.32 -15.47 20.00
CA VAL A 427 -5.95 -15.29 19.51
C VAL A 427 -5.37 -16.65 19.12
N SER A 428 -4.64 -16.70 18.00
CA SER A 428 -4.14 -17.91 17.31
C SER A 428 -5.20 -18.77 16.60
N ASP A 429 -6.48 -18.38 16.55
CA ASP A 429 -7.43 -19.00 15.64
C ASP A 429 -7.14 -18.59 14.18
N ARG A 430 -7.44 -19.51 13.26
CA ARG A 430 -7.58 -19.20 11.84
C ARG A 430 -8.93 -18.57 11.58
N ILE A 431 -8.96 -17.52 10.77
CA ILE A 431 -10.18 -16.90 10.26
C ILE A 431 -10.17 -16.83 8.73
N GLU A 432 -11.35 -16.81 8.13
CA GLU A 432 -11.58 -16.44 6.73
C GLU A 432 -12.24 -15.05 6.68
N VAL A 433 -11.72 -14.15 5.85
CA VAL A 433 -12.30 -12.81 5.68
C VAL A 433 -13.51 -12.85 4.73
N LEU A 434 -14.65 -12.32 5.16
CA LEU A 434 -15.91 -12.37 4.43
C LEU A 434 -16.10 -11.18 3.47
N ASN A 435 -15.57 -10.00 3.77
CA ASN A 435 -15.75 -8.77 2.98
C ASN A 435 -14.46 -7.97 2.79
N GLY A 436 -14.52 -6.86 2.05
CA GLY A 436 -13.37 -6.01 1.77
C GLY A 436 -12.31 -6.62 0.82
N PHE A 437 -11.14 -5.98 0.75
CA PHE A 437 -10.06 -6.33 -0.19
C PHE A 437 -9.44 -7.73 0.04
N LEU A 438 -9.52 -8.24 1.28
CA LEU A 438 -8.94 -9.54 1.65
C LEU A 438 -9.96 -10.71 1.62
N LYS A 439 -11.17 -10.48 1.09
CA LYS A 439 -12.25 -11.48 0.99
C LYS A 439 -11.78 -12.84 0.46
N GLY A 440 -12.11 -13.90 1.17
CA GLY A 440 -11.74 -15.29 0.87
C GLY A 440 -10.30 -15.67 1.24
N ARG A 441 -9.50 -14.78 1.84
CA ARG A 441 -8.19 -15.14 2.40
C ARG A 441 -8.33 -15.68 3.82
N VAL A 442 -7.54 -16.70 4.11
CA VAL A 442 -7.37 -17.27 5.46
C VAL A 442 -6.14 -16.66 6.12
N GLY A 443 -6.29 -16.19 7.36
CA GLY A 443 -5.21 -15.64 8.18
C GLY A 443 -5.31 -16.12 9.63
N VAL A 444 -4.29 -15.81 10.44
CA VAL A 444 -4.23 -16.17 11.87
C VAL A 444 -4.36 -14.91 12.72
N VAL A 445 -5.23 -14.92 13.73
CA VAL A 445 -5.41 -13.79 14.65
C VAL A 445 -4.19 -13.65 15.56
N GLN A 446 -3.52 -12.50 15.52
CA GLN A 446 -2.38 -12.17 16.39
C GLN A 446 -2.81 -11.46 17.67
N SER A 447 -3.78 -10.56 17.59
CA SER A 447 -4.33 -9.83 18.74
C SER A 447 -5.76 -9.37 18.45
N ILE A 448 -6.52 -9.09 19.50
CA ILE A 448 -7.85 -8.50 19.44
C ILE A 448 -7.74 -7.12 20.08
N ASP A 449 -8.20 -6.08 19.40
CA ASP A 449 -8.16 -4.69 19.87
C ASP A 449 -9.29 -4.41 20.89
N GLU A 450 -9.19 -3.33 21.67
CA GLU A 450 -10.21 -2.97 22.68
C GLU A 450 -11.61 -2.74 22.06
N ARG A 451 -11.65 -2.40 20.77
CA ARG A 451 -12.87 -2.21 19.97
C ARG A 451 -13.45 -3.50 19.39
N GLY A 452 -12.78 -4.63 19.59
CA GLY A 452 -13.16 -5.93 19.00
C GLY A 452 -12.56 -6.22 17.61
N ASP A 453 -11.85 -5.26 17.00
CA ASP A 453 -11.15 -5.46 15.73
C ASP A 453 -10.08 -6.55 15.85
N LEU A 454 -9.99 -7.42 14.83
CA LEU A 454 -9.02 -8.50 14.78
C LEU A 454 -7.76 -8.04 14.05
N ARG A 455 -6.59 -8.16 14.67
CA ARG A 455 -5.30 -8.03 13.97
C ARG A 455 -4.88 -9.38 13.42
N VAL A 456 -4.89 -9.53 12.11
CA VAL A 456 -4.81 -10.83 11.43
C VAL A 456 -3.58 -10.87 10.53
N ASN A 457 -2.80 -11.95 10.61
CA ASN A 457 -1.65 -12.19 9.74
C ASN A 457 -2.00 -13.15 8.58
N PHE A 458 -1.72 -12.71 7.36
CA PHE A 458 -1.89 -13.44 6.09
C PHE A 458 -0.52 -13.84 5.51
N GLY A 459 0.43 -14.24 6.36
CA GLY A 459 1.79 -14.63 6.01
C GLY A 459 2.78 -13.48 6.18
N ALA A 460 3.00 -12.72 5.09
CA ALA A 460 3.89 -11.55 5.07
C ALA A 460 3.14 -10.21 5.29
N LEU A 461 1.82 -10.25 5.46
CA LEU A 461 0.96 -9.06 5.54
C LEU A 461 0.05 -9.17 6.78
N SER A 462 0.09 -8.16 7.64
CA SER A 462 -0.85 -8.01 8.76
C SER A 462 -1.88 -6.91 8.46
N ALA A 463 -3.15 -7.15 8.78
CA ALA A 463 -4.24 -6.19 8.60
C ALA A 463 -5.17 -6.18 9.82
N ARG A 464 -5.87 -5.06 10.05
CA ARG A 464 -7.05 -5.02 10.93
C ARG A 464 -8.28 -5.46 10.11
N VAL A 465 -9.09 -6.34 10.68
CA VAL A 465 -10.33 -6.86 10.10
C VAL A 465 -11.43 -6.71 11.15
N PRO A 466 -12.56 -6.03 10.85
CA PRO A 466 -13.71 -5.96 11.75
C PRO A 466 -14.22 -7.37 12.10
N ARG A 467 -14.75 -7.57 13.31
CA ARG A 467 -15.15 -8.91 13.77
C ARG A 467 -16.30 -9.50 12.94
N GLU A 468 -17.21 -8.64 12.49
CA GLU A 468 -18.32 -8.94 11.60
C GLU A 468 -17.89 -9.38 10.19
N ASP A 469 -16.67 -9.00 9.77
CA ASP A 469 -16.08 -9.36 8.47
C ASP A 469 -15.20 -10.61 8.54
N ALA A 470 -15.20 -11.34 9.67
CA ALA A 470 -14.35 -12.50 9.92
C ALA A 470 -15.17 -13.75 10.32
N ARG A 471 -14.84 -14.89 9.72
CA ARG A 471 -15.41 -16.20 10.08
C ARG A 471 -14.36 -17.10 10.73
N GLY A 472 -14.61 -17.54 11.97
CA GLY A 472 -13.74 -18.49 12.67
C GLY A 472 -13.66 -19.86 11.98
N LEU A 473 -12.44 -20.32 11.72
CA LEU A 473 -12.11 -21.69 11.26
C LEU A 473 -11.51 -22.56 12.38
N GLY A 474 -11.34 -22.00 13.59
CA GLY A 474 -10.73 -22.65 14.75
C GLY A 474 -9.19 -22.63 14.74
N PRO A 475 -8.55 -23.27 15.74
CA PRO A 475 -7.11 -23.18 15.96
C PRO A 475 -6.30 -23.76 14.80
N GLN A 476 -5.02 -23.37 14.69
CA GLN A 476 -4.09 -23.75 13.62
C GLN A 476 -3.82 -25.27 13.50
#